data_AF-A0A1B6LAS2-F1
#
_entry.id   AF-A0A1B6LAS2-F1
#
_cell.length_a   1.000
_cell.length_b   1.000
_cell.length_c   1.000
_cell.angle_alpha   90.00
_cell.angle_beta   90.00
_cell.angle_gamma   90.00
#
_symmetry.space_group_name_H-M   'P 1'
#
loop_
_entity.id
_entity.type
_entity.pdbx_description
1 polymer ?
#
loop_
_entity_poly.entity_id
_entity_poly.type
_entity_poly.pdbx_seq_one_letter_code
_entity_poly.pdbx_strand_id
1 'polypeptide(L)'
;MVGLQPRESCRDHFRSLGILTVVLIYILETIIYATGSSLARHYNVRSYNTRHNGNFNLPNHRTFLFSKKPSYAGAKLYNLLPSSLKEGSPQTLKRRLRCWLADTPLYSLDEFSEFARSHVNNNTI
;
A
#
# COMPACT_ATOMS: atom_id res chain seq x y z
N MET A 1 -20.30 -16.72 -15.66
CA MET A 1 -18.90 -16.77 -16.12
C MET A 1 -18.65 -15.56 -16.99
N VAL A 2 -17.58 -14.82 -16.75
CA VAL A 2 -17.17 -13.75 -17.65
C VAL A 2 -16.66 -14.41 -18.93
N GLY A 3 -17.35 -14.21 -20.06
CA GLY A 3 -17.06 -14.83 -21.35
C GLY A 3 -15.86 -14.19 -22.05
N LEU A 4 -14.70 -14.17 -21.38
CA LEU A 4 -13.45 -13.61 -21.90
C LEU A 4 -13.03 -14.32 -23.19
N GLN A 5 -12.66 -13.53 -24.19
CA GLN A 5 -12.07 -14.05 -25.43
C GLN A 5 -10.63 -14.50 -25.20
N PRO A 6 -10.12 -15.46 -25.99
CA PRO A 6 -8.70 -15.82 -25.95
C PRO A 6 -7.83 -14.58 -26.16
N ARG A 7 -6.83 -14.38 -25.29
CA ARG A 7 -5.89 -13.22 -25.25
C ARG A 7 -6.49 -11.89 -24.82
N GLU A 8 -7.75 -11.84 -24.41
CA GLU A 8 -8.33 -10.64 -23.82
C GLU A 8 -7.68 -10.35 -22.46
N SER A 9 -7.45 -9.06 -22.17
CA SER A 9 -6.85 -8.66 -20.90
C SER A 9 -7.84 -8.83 -19.75
N CYS A 10 -7.41 -9.53 -18.70
CA CYS A 10 -8.19 -9.64 -17.47
C CYS A 10 -8.24 -8.33 -16.65
N ARG A 11 -7.47 -7.31 -17.05
CA ARG A 11 -7.29 -6.06 -16.29
C ARG A 11 -8.64 -5.37 -16.02
N ASP A 12 -9.41 -5.08 -17.05
CA ASP A 12 -10.70 -4.39 -16.92
C ASP A 12 -11.76 -5.23 -16.20
N HIS A 13 -11.71 -6.54 -16.39
CA HIS A 13 -12.59 -7.48 -15.70
C HIS A 13 -12.30 -7.54 -14.20
N PHE A 14 -11.04 -7.51 -13.81
CA PHE A 14 -10.65 -7.49 -12.40
C PHE A 14 -11.13 -6.21 -11.71
N ARG A 15 -11.05 -5.06 -12.40
CA ARG A 15 -11.65 -3.80 -11.94
C ARG A 15 -13.16 -3.95 -11.76
N SER A 16 -13.87 -4.40 -12.81
CA SER A 16 -15.34 -4.50 -12.80
C SER A 16 -15.85 -5.47 -11.73
N LEU A 17 -15.09 -6.51 -11.41
CA LEU A 17 -15.45 -7.52 -10.40
C LEU A 17 -14.94 -7.16 -9.00
N GLY A 18 -14.16 -6.09 -8.84
CA GLY A 18 -13.50 -5.74 -7.58
C GLY A 18 -12.48 -6.79 -7.11
N ILE A 19 -11.87 -7.52 -8.05
CA ILE A 19 -10.89 -8.57 -7.78
C ILE A 19 -9.49 -7.94 -7.73
N LEU A 20 -8.77 -8.23 -6.65
CA LEU A 20 -7.38 -7.81 -6.50
C LEU A 20 -6.45 -8.78 -7.23
N THR A 21 -5.46 -8.25 -7.93
CA THR A 21 -4.35 -9.05 -8.46
C THR A 21 -3.49 -9.60 -7.33
N VAL A 22 -2.63 -10.58 -7.64
CA VAL A 22 -1.67 -11.14 -6.67
C VAL A 22 -0.76 -10.06 -6.08
N VAL A 23 -0.36 -9.07 -6.89
CA VAL A 23 0.49 -7.96 -6.43
C VAL A 23 -0.27 -7.07 -5.45
N LEU A 24 -1.53 -6.75 -5.74
CA LEU A 24 -2.37 -5.95 -4.84
C LEU A 24 -2.67 -6.68 -3.52
N ILE A 25 -2.89 -8.00 -3.58
CA ILE A 25 -3.04 -8.84 -2.38
C ILE A 25 -1.76 -8.79 -1.54
N TYR A 26 -0.59 -8.94 -2.16
CA TYR A 26 0.70 -8.83 -1.48
C TYR A 26 0.88 -7.46 -0.81
N ILE A 27 0.58 -6.37 -1.52
CA ILE A 27 0.66 -5.01 -0.97
C ILE A 27 -0.27 -4.85 0.24
N LEU A 28 -1.53 -5.29 0.12
CA LEU A 28 -2.51 -5.20 1.19
C LEU A 28 -2.04 -5.98 2.43
N GLU A 29 -1.68 -7.25 2.27
CA GLU A 29 -1.32 -8.11 3.39
C GLU A 29 0.00 -7.67 4.04
N THR A 30 1.00 -7.23 3.26
CA THR A 30 2.26 -6.70 3.83
C THR A 30 2.04 -5.40 4.61
N ILE A 31 1.19 -4.49 4.12
CA ILE A 31 0.84 -3.27 4.85
C ILE A 31 0.13 -3.60 6.16
N ILE A 32 -0.88 -4.47 6.13
CA ILE A 32 -1.62 -4.87 7.33
C ILE A 32 -0.69 -5.55 8.33
N TYR A 33 0.18 -6.45 7.86
CA TYR A 33 1.21 -7.08 8.68
C TYR A 33 2.14 -6.04 9.33
N ALA A 34 2.62 -5.05 8.58
CA ALA A 34 3.47 -3.99 9.11
C ALA A 34 2.74 -3.14 10.17
N THR A 35 1.44 -2.88 10.01
CA THR A 35 0.65 -2.14 11.02
C THR A 35 0.40 -2.89 12.31
N GLY A 36 0.37 -4.23 12.27
CA GLY A 36 0.32 -5.06 13.48
C GLY A 36 1.70 -5.35 14.08
N SER A 37 2.77 -5.16 13.32
CA SER A 37 4.14 -5.38 13.79
C SER A 37 4.63 -4.22 14.66
N SER A 38 5.49 -4.53 15.64
CA SER A 38 6.09 -3.56 16.57
C SER A 38 7.19 -2.69 15.95
N LEU A 39 7.13 -2.39 14.65
CA LEU A 39 8.09 -1.49 14.03
C LEU A 39 7.97 -0.08 14.60
N ALA A 40 9.11 0.51 14.95
CA ALA A 40 9.16 1.88 15.44
C ALA A 40 8.61 2.85 14.39
N ARG A 41 7.51 3.53 14.73
CA ARG A 41 6.99 4.68 13.98
C ARG A 41 7.72 5.95 14.39
N HIS A 42 7.69 6.96 13.53
CA HIS A 42 8.39 8.23 13.79
C HIS A 42 7.97 8.91 15.11
N TYR A 43 6.72 8.72 15.56
CA TYR A 43 6.24 9.25 16.85
C TYR A 43 7.01 8.72 18.06
N ASN A 44 7.55 7.48 18.02
CA ASN A 44 8.33 6.93 19.13
C ASN A 44 9.71 7.59 19.25
N VAL A 45 10.15 8.32 18.23
CA VAL A 45 11.49 8.91 18.16
C VAL A 45 11.45 10.43 18.32
N ARG A 46 10.32 11.08 18.02
CA ARG A 46 10.18 12.54 18.05
C ARG A 46 8.85 12.96 18.71
N SER A 47 8.94 13.71 19.80
CA SER A 47 7.81 14.26 20.59
C SER A 47 7.02 15.37 19.86
N TYR A 48 7.37 15.73 18.62
CA TYR A 48 6.73 16.81 17.88
C TYR A 48 6.02 16.28 16.64
N ASN A 49 4.75 16.71 16.46
CA ASN A 49 3.91 16.31 15.33
C ASN A 49 4.42 16.90 14.02
N THR A 50 5.24 16.14 13.28
CA THR A 50 5.59 16.49 11.90
C THR A 50 4.54 15.96 10.92
N ARG A 51 4.43 16.56 9.73
CA ARG A 51 3.48 16.14 8.67
C ARG A 51 3.60 14.65 8.27
N HIS A 52 4.70 13.99 8.61
CA HIS A 52 4.97 12.57 8.37
C HIS A 52 4.99 11.71 9.65
N ASN A 53 4.46 12.19 10.77
CA ASN A 53 4.59 11.53 12.08
C ASN A 53 4.00 10.10 12.12
N GLY A 54 2.98 9.84 11.30
CA GLY A 54 2.36 8.51 11.17
C GLY A 54 3.14 7.50 10.33
N ASN A 55 4.24 7.91 9.67
CA ASN A 55 5.06 7.01 8.85
C ASN A 55 5.93 6.09 9.72
N PHE A 56 6.27 4.93 9.17
CA PHE A 56 7.26 4.04 9.76
C PHE A 56 8.67 4.58 9.57
N ASN A 57 9.48 4.51 10.63
CA ASN A 57 10.90 4.77 10.52
C ASN A 57 11.57 3.54 9.90
N LEU A 58 11.99 3.66 8.64
CA LEU A 58 12.63 2.56 7.91
C LEU A 58 14.11 2.49 8.34
N PRO A 59 14.55 1.44 9.05
CA PRO A 59 15.94 1.33 9.45
C PRO A 59 16.83 1.17 8.21
N ASN A 60 17.98 1.85 8.24
CA ASN A 60 18.97 1.71 7.19
C ASN A 60 19.53 0.28 7.22
N HIS A 61 19.61 -0.36 6.05
CA HIS A 61 20.03 -1.75 5.93
C HIS A 61 20.86 -1.95 4.67
N ARG A 62 21.80 -2.90 4.71
CA ARG A 62 22.77 -3.13 3.62
C ARG A 62 22.41 -4.28 2.69
N THR A 63 21.46 -5.15 3.08
CA THR A 63 21.16 -6.39 2.37
C THR A 63 19.80 -6.36 1.69
N PHE A 64 19.76 -6.78 0.43
CA PHE A 64 18.52 -6.88 -0.35
C PHE A 64 17.49 -7.80 0.32
N LEU A 65 17.92 -8.87 0.99
CA LEU A 65 17.04 -9.77 1.75
C LEU A 65 16.31 -9.04 2.87
N PHE A 66 16.94 -8.06 3.53
CA PHE A 66 16.29 -7.27 4.56
C PHE A 66 15.17 -6.40 3.98
N SER A 67 15.39 -5.83 2.78
CA SER A 67 14.38 -5.06 2.06
C SER A 67 13.12 -5.87 1.68
N LYS A 68 13.29 -7.19 1.52
CA LYS A 68 12.20 -8.12 1.16
C LYS A 68 11.37 -8.59 2.34
N LYS A 69 11.80 -8.34 3.58
CA LYS A 69 11.02 -8.74 4.77
C LYS A 69 9.62 -8.12 4.70
N PRO A 70 8.53 -8.88 4.91
CA PRO A 70 7.16 -8.36 4.83
C PRO A 70 6.93 -7.13 5.72
N SER A 71 7.55 -7.10 6.90
CA SER A 71 7.50 -5.94 7.80
C SER A 71 8.15 -4.70 7.20
N TYR A 72 9.33 -4.84 6.59
CA TYR A 72 10.04 -3.73 5.94
C TYR A 72 9.33 -3.27 4.66
N ALA A 73 8.98 -4.21 3.80
CA ALA A 73 8.27 -3.94 2.54
C ALA A 73 6.91 -3.27 2.83
N GLY A 74 6.13 -3.82 3.76
CA GLY A 74 4.85 -3.27 4.18
C GLY A 74 4.98 -1.87 4.79
N ALA A 75 5.99 -1.63 5.63
CA ALA A 75 6.26 -0.30 6.18
C ALA A 75 6.62 0.71 5.08
N LYS A 76 7.43 0.31 4.09
CA LYS A 76 7.81 1.14 2.95
C LYS A 76 6.60 1.48 2.08
N LEU A 77 5.76 0.50 1.78
CA LEU A 77 4.53 0.68 1.00
C LEU A 77 3.50 1.53 1.76
N TYR A 78 3.36 1.34 3.07
CA TYR A 78 2.49 2.16 3.92
C TYR A 78 2.91 3.63 3.87
N ASN A 79 4.21 3.93 3.89
CA ASN A 79 4.70 5.30 3.83
C ASN A 79 4.29 6.04 2.54
N LEU A 80 4.11 5.31 1.43
CA LEU A 80 3.64 5.86 0.16
C LEU A 80 2.14 6.16 0.13
N LEU A 81 1.34 5.61 1.06
CA LEU A 81 -0.11 5.84 1.07
C LEU A 81 -0.45 7.31 1.35
N PRO A 82 -1.50 7.86 0.74
CA PRO A 82 -2.04 9.16 1.10
C PRO A 82 -2.54 9.16 2.56
N SER A 83 -2.44 10.32 3.22
CA SER A 83 -2.81 10.50 4.63
C SER A 83 -4.26 10.08 4.92
N SER A 84 -5.19 10.36 3.99
CA SER A 84 -6.60 10.00 4.10
C SER A 84 -6.85 8.48 4.24
N LEU A 85 -5.97 7.65 3.70
CA LEU A 85 -6.04 6.19 3.86
C LEU A 85 -5.47 5.72 5.20
N LYS A 86 -4.48 6.44 5.74
CA LYS A 86 -3.78 6.11 7.00
C LYS A 86 -4.60 6.39 8.25
N GLU A 87 -5.64 7.20 8.15
CA GLU A 87 -6.51 7.59 9.26
C GLU A 87 -7.49 6.49 9.67
N GLY A 88 -7.61 6.26 10.98
CA GLY A 88 -8.59 5.35 11.58
C GLY A 88 -7.99 4.08 12.16
N SER A 89 -8.84 3.08 12.42
CA SER A 89 -8.42 1.80 12.97
C SER A 89 -7.79 0.89 11.90
N PRO A 90 -6.99 -0.12 12.29
CA PRO A 90 -6.42 -1.09 11.34
C PRO A 90 -7.47 -1.78 10.46
N GLN A 91 -8.67 -2.00 10.99
CA GLN A 91 -9.80 -2.59 10.25
C GLN A 91 -10.35 -1.62 9.20
N THR A 92 -10.49 -0.34 9.55
CA THR A 92 -10.90 0.72 8.61
C THR A 92 -9.85 0.92 7.52
N LEU A 93 -8.57 0.92 7.88
CA LEU A 93 -7.45 0.95 6.93
C LEU A 93 -7.55 -0.21 5.94
N LYS A 94 -7.72 -1.45 6.42
CA LYS A 94 -7.86 -2.63 5.55
C LYS A 94 -8.99 -2.46 4.54
N ARG A 95 -10.16 -2.00 5.00
CA ARG A 95 -11.32 -1.79 4.13
C ARG A 95 -11.07 -0.71 3.08
N ARG A 96 -10.61 0.47 3.51
CA ARG A 96 -10.34 1.61 2.60
C ARG A 96 -9.25 1.28 1.59
N LEU A 97 -8.16 0.67 2.05
CA LEU A 97 -7.07 0.23 1.18
C LEU A 97 -7.55 -0.79 0.16
N ARG A 98 -8.35 -1.78 0.56
CA ARG A 98 -8.93 -2.76 -0.37
C ARG A 98 -9.78 -2.09 -1.46
N CYS A 99 -10.66 -1.17 -1.07
CA CYS A 99 -11.48 -0.42 -2.03
C CYS A 99 -10.61 0.42 -2.97
N TRP A 100 -9.60 1.11 -2.44
CA TRP A 100 -8.69 1.94 -3.23
C TRP A 100 -7.87 1.12 -4.23
N LEU A 101 -7.38 -0.05 -3.83
CA LEU A 101 -6.63 -0.95 -4.73
C LEU A 101 -7.53 -1.65 -5.76
N ALA A 102 -8.79 -1.92 -5.43
CA ALA A 102 -9.73 -2.60 -6.34
C ALA A 102 -10.12 -1.73 -7.54
N ASP A 103 -10.07 -0.40 -7.40
CA ASP A 103 -10.38 0.54 -8.50
C ASP A 103 -9.33 0.51 -9.61
N THR A 104 -8.08 0.17 -9.28
CA THR A 104 -6.96 0.13 -10.22
C THR A 104 -6.26 -1.24 -10.23
N PRO A 105 -6.47 -2.07 -11.26
CA PRO A 105 -5.80 -3.36 -11.39
C PRO A 105 -4.32 -3.17 -11.75
N LEU A 106 -3.46 -3.25 -10.73
CA LEU A 106 -2.00 -3.13 -10.83
C LEU A 106 -1.33 -4.51 -10.81
N TYR A 107 -0.31 -4.70 -11.63
CA TYR A 107 0.43 -5.96 -11.83
C TYR A 107 1.89 -5.87 -11.39
N SER A 108 2.35 -4.73 -10.87
CA SER A 108 3.72 -4.56 -10.37
C SER A 108 3.82 -3.56 -9.22
N LEU A 109 4.84 -3.72 -8.37
CA LEU A 109 5.12 -2.79 -7.27
C LEU A 109 5.54 -1.40 -7.77
N ASP A 110 6.11 -1.34 -8.97
CA ASP A 110 6.50 -0.08 -9.62
C ASP A 110 5.26 0.71 -10.05
N GLU A 111 4.32 0.07 -10.75
CA GLU A 111 3.01 0.65 -11.10
C GLU A 111 2.28 1.18 -9.84
N PHE A 112 2.34 0.45 -8.72
CA PHE A 112 1.79 0.92 -7.44
C PHE A 112 2.50 2.16 -6.91
N SER A 113 3.83 2.20 -6.99
CA SER A 113 4.62 3.32 -6.49
C SER A 113 4.35 4.59 -7.28
N GLU A 114 4.19 4.47 -8.60
CA GLU A 114 3.80 5.58 -9.48
C GLU A 114 2.36 6.02 -9.20
N PHE A 115 1.43 5.08 -9.11
CA PHE A 115 0.02 5.35 -8.77
C PHE A 115 -0.13 6.09 -7.43
N ALA A 116 0.56 5.64 -6.39
CA ALA A 116 0.53 6.26 -5.07
C ALA A 116 1.07 7.71 -5.10
N ARG A 117 2.15 7.96 -5.85
CA ARG A 117 2.73 9.31 -5.98
C ARG A 117 1.80 10.27 -6.71
N SER A 118 1.14 9.82 -7.78
CA SER A 118 0.18 10.63 -8.54
C SER A 118 -1.00 11.09 -7.68
N HIS A 119 -1.50 10.24 -6.78
CA HIS A 119 -2.58 10.60 -5.87
C HIS A 119 -2.18 11.57 -4.74
N VAL A 120 -0.91 11.60 -4.34
CA VAL A 120 -0.42 12.58 -3.35
C VAL A 120 -0.37 13.98 -3.96
N ASN A 121 0.07 14.11 -5.21
CA ASN A 121 0.20 15.41 -5.88
C ASN A 121 -1.17 16.07 -6.16
N ASN A 122 -2.19 15.28 -6.50
CA ASN A 122 -3.54 15.78 -6.81
C ASN A 122 -4.32 16.30 -5.58
N ASN A 123 -3.83 16.10 -4.36
CA ASN A 123 -4.48 16.55 -3.11
C ASN A 123 -3.86 17.85 -2.55
N THR A 124 -3.03 18.56 -3.33
CA THR A 124 -2.27 19.75 -2.88
C THR A 124 -2.64 21.04 -3.64
N ILE A 125 -3.85 21.14 -4.19
CA ILE A 125 -4.36 22.37 -4.83
C ILE A 125 -5.65 22.80 -4.14
#